data_AF-A0AAU9J8J1-F1
#
_entry.id   AF-A0AAU9J8J1-F1
#
_cell.length_a   1.000
_cell.length_b   1.000
_cell.length_c   1.000
_cell.angle_alpha   90.00
_cell.angle_beta   90.00
_cell.angle_gamma   90.00
#
_symmetry.space_group_name_H-M   'P 1'
#
loop_
_entity.id
_entity.type
_entity.pdbx_description
1 polymer ?
#
loop_
_entity_poly.entity_id
_entity_poly.type
_entity_poly.pdbx_seq_one_letter_code
_entity_poly.pdbx_strand_id
1 'polypeptide(L)'
;MNELICTICFSCKPRFLRQCRCLYCEPCRSRSQEVCACGGTGGWLDLSHECPDEIKMIGMDQTDMLKRTMESVVSKFISTMQTTFGSLHNALELKAHHQKQLQKFIMTKMQILKQQNDELRSQLMQRKETVQPQPSPYDRRILDSTPRNFCQQPEEAKYSTPRGMRPVIPLQKNHKKPFEHEGFSNFFKYT
;
A
#
# COMPACT_ATOMS: atom_id res chain seq x y z
N MET A 1 -49.63 -11.52 -3.93
CA MET A 1 -48.56 -11.41 -4.95
C MET A 1 -49.24 -11.05 -6.25
N ASN A 2 -48.91 -9.92 -6.88
CA ASN A 2 -49.47 -9.58 -8.18
C ASN A 2 -48.79 -10.48 -9.22
N GLU A 3 -49.50 -11.50 -9.70
CA GLU A 3 -49.02 -12.33 -10.79
C GLU A 3 -48.89 -11.45 -12.04
N LEU A 4 -47.69 -11.43 -12.63
CA LEU A 4 -47.45 -10.72 -13.87
C LEU A 4 -48.19 -11.43 -15.00
N ILE A 5 -48.83 -10.66 -15.89
CA ILE A 5 -49.66 -11.18 -16.98
C ILE A 5 -49.10 -10.68 -18.32
N CYS A 6 -49.23 -11.48 -19.38
CA CYS A 6 -48.90 -11.04 -20.74
C CYS A 6 -49.69 -9.78 -21.14
N THR A 7 -48.98 -8.76 -21.62
CA THR A 7 -49.51 -7.46 -22.05
C THR A 7 -50.39 -7.52 -23.32
N ILE A 8 -50.39 -8.65 -24.04
CA ILE A 8 -51.23 -8.83 -25.24
C ILE A 8 -52.48 -9.64 -24.91
N CYS A 9 -52.32 -10.87 -24.44
CA CYS A 9 -53.47 -11.78 -24.27
C CYS A 9 -54.15 -11.69 -22.91
N PHE A 10 -53.53 -11.01 -21.93
CA PHE A 10 -54.02 -10.85 -20.57
C PHE A 10 -54.43 -12.15 -19.85
N SER A 11 -54.01 -13.31 -20.36
CA SER A 11 -54.50 -14.63 -19.93
C SER A 11 -53.39 -15.64 -19.66
N CYS A 12 -52.21 -15.44 -20.25
CA CYS A 12 -51.08 -16.34 -20.10
C CYS A 12 -49.98 -15.73 -19.23
N LYS A 13 -49.28 -16.58 -18.47
CA LYS A 13 -48.06 -16.21 -17.76
C LYS A 13 -46.99 -15.74 -18.75
N PRO A 14 -46.36 -14.58 -18.53
CA PRO A 14 -45.33 -14.08 -19.40
C PRO A 14 -44.03 -14.87 -19.21
N ARG A 15 -43.35 -15.15 -20.33
CA ARG A 15 -42.01 -15.75 -20.39
C ARG A 15 -40.98 -14.78 -20.95
N PHE A 16 -41.39 -13.79 -21.74
CA PHE A 16 -40.46 -12.86 -22.38
C PHE A 16 -40.74 -11.44 -21.93
N LEU A 17 -39.67 -10.73 -21.60
CA LEU A 17 -39.68 -9.29 -21.43
C LEU A 17 -39.09 -8.65 -22.68
N ARG A 18 -39.79 -7.68 -23.24
CA ARG A 18 -39.23 -6.83 -24.28
C ARG A 18 -38.48 -5.66 -23.67
N GLN A 19 -37.48 -5.11 -24.36
CA GLN A 19 -36.72 -3.93 -23.87
C GLN A 19 -37.61 -2.73 -23.49
N CYS A 20 -38.74 -2.55 -24.19
CA CYS A 20 -39.77 -1.55 -23.85
C CYS A 20 -40.62 -1.89 -22.63
N ARG A 21 -40.23 -2.91 -21.86
CA ARG A 21 -40.87 -3.45 -20.64
C ARG A 21 -42.24 -4.12 -20.82
N CYS A 22 -42.67 -4.36 -22.05
CA CYS A 22 -43.88 -5.15 -22.30
C CYS A 22 -43.60 -6.65 -22.08
N LEU A 23 -44.57 -7.34 -21.48
CA LEU A 23 -44.47 -8.74 -21.09
C LEU A 23 -45.24 -9.65 -22.05
N TYR A 24 -44.62 -10.75 -22.47
CA TYR A 24 -45.14 -11.62 -23.51
C TYR A 24 -45.09 -13.08 -23.08
N CYS A 25 -46.17 -13.83 -23.33
CA CYS A 25 -46.11 -15.29 -23.32
C CYS A 25 -45.52 -15.81 -24.63
N GLU A 26 -45.15 -17.10 -24.66
CA GLU A 26 -44.59 -17.77 -25.85
C GLU A 26 -45.43 -17.56 -27.11
N PRO A 27 -46.77 -17.78 -27.09
CA PRO A 27 -47.58 -17.63 -28.29
C PRO A 27 -47.71 -16.17 -28.76
N CYS A 28 -47.66 -15.21 -27.84
CA CYS A 28 -47.75 -13.79 -28.20
C CYS A 28 -46.42 -13.26 -28.74
N ARG A 29 -45.27 -13.76 -28.25
CA ARG A 29 -43.95 -13.41 -28.81
C ARG A 29 -43.84 -13.86 -30.26
N SER A 30 -44.22 -15.10 -30.57
CA SER A 30 -44.08 -15.66 -31.92
C SER A 30 -44.93 -14.95 -32.98
N ARG A 31 -46.00 -14.27 -32.56
CA ARG A 31 -46.88 -13.46 -33.42
C ARG A 31 -46.54 -11.97 -33.41
N SER A 32 -45.62 -11.54 -32.56
CA SER A 32 -45.31 -10.12 -32.39
C SER A 32 -44.37 -9.62 -33.49
N GLN A 33 -44.61 -8.39 -33.93
CA GLN A 33 -43.77 -7.69 -34.90
C GLN A 33 -42.52 -7.08 -34.23
N GLU A 34 -41.55 -6.67 -35.05
CA GLU A 34 -40.35 -5.95 -34.61
C GLU A 34 -40.66 -4.62 -33.89
N VAL A 35 -41.88 -4.09 -34.01
CA VAL A 35 -42.37 -2.96 -33.23
C VAL A 35 -43.40 -3.45 -32.22
N CYS A 36 -43.27 -3.01 -30.97
CA CYS A 36 -44.18 -3.35 -29.88
C CYS A 36 -45.51 -2.59 -30.04
N ALA A 37 -46.60 -3.12 -29.48
CA ALA A 37 -47.88 -2.41 -29.40
C ALA A 37 -47.79 -1.08 -28.62
N CYS A 38 -46.78 -0.92 -27.75
CA CYS A 38 -46.50 0.36 -27.10
C CYS A 38 -45.69 1.36 -27.95
N GLY A 39 -45.34 1.00 -29.20
CA GLY A 39 -44.49 1.80 -30.09
C GLY A 39 -42.98 1.61 -29.89
N GLY A 40 -42.55 0.87 -28.87
CA GLY A 40 -41.13 0.59 -28.62
C GLY A 40 -40.54 -0.48 -29.55
N THR A 41 -39.27 -0.36 -29.91
CA THR A 41 -38.50 -1.40 -30.63
C THR A 41 -37.44 -2.01 -29.72
N GLY A 42 -36.83 -3.12 -30.14
CA GLY A 42 -35.72 -3.75 -29.42
C GLY A 42 -35.92 -5.24 -29.15
N GLY A 43 -34.88 -5.80 -28.53
CA GLY A 43 -34.71 -7.24 -28.31
C GLY A 43 -35.59 -7.84 -27.22
N TRP A 44 -35.49 -9.16 -27.09
CA TRP A 44 -36.26 -10.00 -26.19
C TRP A 44 -35.35 -10.60 -25.12
N LEU A 45 -35.79 -10.56 -23.87
CA LEU A 45 -35.18 -11.24 -22.74
C LEU A 45 -36.08 -12.40 -22.33
N ASP A 46 -35.54 -13.61 -22.24
CA ASP A 46 -36.27 -14.79 -21.77
C ASP A 46 -36.16 -14.89 -20.24
N LEU A 47 -37.31 -14.82 -19.58
CA LEU A 47 -37.49 -14.87 -18.13
C LEU A 47 -37.51 -16.31 -17.58
N SER A 48 -37.48 -17.33 -18.44
CA SER A 48 -37.39 -18.74 -18.03
C SER A 48 -35.98 -19.18 -17.63
N HIS A 49 -34.96 -18.44 -18.06
CA HIS A 49 -33.59 -18.62 -17.61
C HIS A 49 -33.32 -17.71 -16.40
N GLU A 50 -32.72 -18.28 -15.36
CA GLU A 50 -32.20 -17.76 -14.08
C GLU A 50 -31.96 -16.23 -13.92
N CYS A 51 -33.00 -15.41 -14.14
CA CYS A 51 -32.94 -13.96 -13.96
C CYS A 51 -33.96 -13.50 -12.90
N PRO A 52 -33.86 -14.00 -11.65
CA PRO A 52 -34.83 -13.72 -10.59
C PRO A 52 -34.88 -12.24 -10.20
N ASP A 53 -33.80 -11.49 -10.43
CA ASP A 53 -33.70 -10.08 -10.03
C ASP A 53 -34.21 -9.11 -11.10
N GLU A 54 -34.09 -9.46 -12.38
CA GLU A 54 -34.62 -8.65 -13.47
C GLU A 54 -36.15 -8.67 -13.49
N ILE A 55 -36.77 -9.81 -13.17
CA ILE A 55 -38.23 -9.94 -13.03
C ILE A 55 -38.76 -9.06 -11.89
N LYS A 56 -38.03 -8.97 -10.77
CA LYS A 56 -38.42 -8.11 -9.63
C LYS A 56 -38.44 -6.64 -10.01
N MET A 57 -37.66 -6.20 -11.00
CA MET A 57 -37.59 -4.80 -11.43
C MET A 57 -38.66 -4.42 -12.46
N ILE A 58 -39.30 -5.38 -13.13
CA ILE A 58 -40.28 -5.10 -14.20
C ILE A 58 -41.61 -4.53 -13.68
N GLY A 59 -41.88 -4.64 -12.37
CA GLY A 59 -43.09 -4.11 -11.74
C GLY A 59 -42.85 -2.96 -10.75
N MET A 60 -41.61 -2.48 -10.62
CA MET A 60 -41.27 -1.42 -9.65
C MET A 60 -41.39 -0.05 -10.30
N ASP A 61 -42.00 0.89 -9.57
CA ASP A 61 -41.94 2.30 -9.93
C ASP A 61 -40.47 2.74 -10.03
N GLN A 62 -40.16 3.65 -10.95
CA GLN A 62 -38.80 4.15 -11.18
C GLN A 62 -38.21 4.71 -9.88
N THR A 63 -39.05 5.31 -9.03
CA THR A 63 -38.70 5.82 -7.71
C THR A 63 -38.20 4.72 -6.77
N ASP A 64 -38.88 3.58 -6.73
CA ASP A 64 -38.48 2.45 -5.87
C ASP A 64 -37.23 1.75 -6.38
N MET A 65 -37.06 1.69 -7.71
CA MET A 65 -35.85 1.15 -8.33
C MET A 65 -34.64 2.02 -8.02
N LEU A 66 -34.81 3.35 -8.06
CA LEU A 66 -33.79 4.30 -7.65
C LEU A 66 -33.46 4.17 -6.15
N LYS A 67 -34.48 4.05 -5.29
CA LYS A 67 -34.30 3.89 -3.84
C LYS A 67 -33.49 2.64 -3.50
N ARG A 68 -33.82 1.49 -4.09
CA ARG A 68 -33.07 0.24 -3.87
C ARG A 68 -31.64 0.32 -4.41
N THR A 69 -31.44 1.00 -5.52
CA THR A 69 -30.10 1.24 -6.07
C THR A 69 -29.28 2.09 -5.10
N MET A 70 -29.85 3.17 -4.53
CA MET A 70 -29.19 3.98 -3.52
C MET A 70 -28.84 3.17 -2.27
N GLU A 71 -29.78 2.38 -1.76
CA GLU A 71 -29.54 1.49 -0.61
C GLU A 71 -28.42 0.48 -0.88
N SER A 72 -28.37 -0.11 -2.08
CA SER A 72 -27.32 -1.03 -2.50
C SER A 72 -25.95 -0.35 -2.59
N VAL A 73 -25.89 0.86 -3.16
CA VAL A 73 -24.65 1.65 -3.26
C VAL A 73 -24.12 1.99 -1.87
N VAL A 74 -24.99 2.44 -0.97
CA VAL A 74 -24.62 2.75 0.43
C VAL A 74 -24.11 1.50 1.15
N SER A 75 -24.80 0.37 1.01
CA SER A 75 -24.37 -0.91 1.59
C SER A 75 -22.99 -1.33 1.09
N LYS A 76 -22.74 -1.25 -0.22
CA LYS A 76 -21.43 -1.56 -0.83
C LYS A 76 -20.33 -0.62 -0.33
N PHE A 77 -20.63 0.67 -0.21
CA PHE A 77 -19.70 1.66 0.29
C PHE A 77 -19.29 1.36 1.73
N ILE A 78 -20.25 1.07 2.61
CA ILE A 78 -20.00 0.72 4.02
C ILE A 78 -19.15 -0.55 4.12
N SER A 79 -19.49 -1.60 3.37
CA SER A 79 -18.74 -2.86 3.37
C SER A 79 -17.30 -2.67 2.88
N THR A 80 -17.11 -1.86 1.83
CA THR A 80 -15.78 -1.54 1.30
C THR A 80 -14.96 -0.74 2.31
N MET A 81 -15.56 0.25 2.97
CA MET A 81 -14.91 1.00 4.05
C MET A 81 -14.48 0.07 5.19
N GLN A 82 -15.37 -0.78 5.69
CA GLN A 82 -15.06 -1.69 6.79
C GLN A 82 -13.90 -2.63 6.43
N THR A 83 -13.91 -3.18 5.23
CA THR A 83 -12.84 -4.05 4.72
C THR A 83 -11.50 -3.30 4.61
N THR A 84 -11.54 -2.06 4.12
CA THR A 84 -10.35 -1.21 3.95
C THR A 84 -9.76 -0.81 5.31
N PHE A 85 -10.59 -0.35 6.24
CA PHE A 85 -10.15 0.01 7.59
C PHE A 85 -9.66 -1.20 8.38
N GLY A 86 -10.30 -2.37 8.23
CA GLY A 86 -9.81 -3.63 8.81
C GLY A 86 -8.42 -4.01 8.28
N SER A 87 -8.22 -3.90 6.96
CA SER A 87 -6.93 -4.18 6.34
C SER A 87 -5.84 -3.20 6.80
N LEU A 88 -6.17 -1.90 6.89
CA LEU A 88 -5.27 -0.89 7.39
C LEU A 88 -4.89 -1.14 8.85
N HIS A 89 -5.87 -1.50 9.69
CA HIS A 89 -5.64 -1.81 11.09
C HIS A 89 -4.66 -2.99 11.25
N ASN A 90 -4.91 -4.09 10.54
CA ASN A 90 -4.03 -5.27 10.56
C ASN A 90 -2.60 -4.93 10.10
N ALA A 91 -2.47 -4.11 9.04
CA ALA A 91 -1.16 -3.67 8.55
C ALA A 91 -0.40 -2.83 9.59
N LEU A 92 -1.11 -1.95 10.32
CA LEU A 92 -0.52 -1.15 11.40
C LEU A 92 -0.10 -2.00 12.59
N GLU A 93 -0.91 -2.99 12.98
CA GLU A 93 -0.54 -3.93 14.05
C GLU A 93 0.70 -4.75 13.69
N LEU A 94 0.76 -5.27 12.46
CA LEU A 94 1.92 -6.01 11.96
C LEU A 94 3.17 -5.14 11.96
N LYS A 95 3.05 -3.89 11.50
CA LYS A 95 4.15 -2.92 11.51
C LYS A 95 4.63 -2.62 12.94
N ALA A 96 3.70 -2.40 13.87
CA ALA A 96 4.03 -2.16 15.28
C ALA A 96 4.74 -3.37 15.91
N HIS A 97 4.30 -4.59 15.57
CA HIS A 97 4.95 -5.82 16.01
C HIS A 97 6.39 -5.95 15.48
N HIS A 98 6.60 -5.75 14.18
CA HIS A 98 7.94 -5.77 13.59
C HIS A 98 8.84 -4.67 14.15
N GLN A 99 8.32 -3.48 14.40
CA GLN A 99 9.08 -2.40 15.01
C GLN A 99 9.55 -2.77 16.42
N LYS A 100 8.69 -3.41 17.24
CA LYS A 100 9.08 -3.92 18.56
C LYS A 100 10.17 -4.99 18.47
N GLN A 101 10.07 -5.92 17.52
CA GLN A 101 11.09 -6.94 17.30
C GLN A 101 12.43 -6.35 16.88
N LEU A 102 12.41 -5.41 15.94
CA LEU A 102 13.62 -4.71 15.47
C LEU A 102 14.26 -3.92 16.61
N GLN A 103 13.47 -3.21 17.41
CA GLN A 103 13.97 -2.47 18.56
C GLN A 103 14.66 -3.39 19.58
N LYS A 104 14.06 -4.54 19.90
CA LYS A 104 14.69 -5.55 20.75
C LYS A 104 16.03 -6.01 20.17
N PHE A 105 16.07 -6.35 18.89
CA PHE A 105 17.30 -6.78 18.23
C PHE A 105 18.41 -5.73 18.28
N ILE A 106 18.08 -4.47 17.98
CA ILE A 106 19.03 -3.34 18.04
C ILE A 106 19.56 -3.17 19.47
N MET A 107 18.70 -3.20 20.47
CA MET A 107 19.11 -3.08 21.87
C MET A 107 20.06 -4.21 22.28
N THR A 108 19.75 -5.46 21.92
CA THR A 108 20.63 -6.60 22.20
C THR A 108 21.99 -6.43 21.51
N LYS A 109 22.01 -6.02 20.24
CA LYS A 109 23.27 -5.78 19.51
C LYS A 109 24.09 -4.64 20.13
N MET A 110 23.45 -3.54 20.54
CA MET A 110 24.12 -2.47 21.26
C MET A 110 24.73 -2.95 22.58
N GLN A 111 24.02 -3.78 23.33
CA GLN A 111 24.52 -4.32 24.60
C GLN A 111 25.75 -5.21 24.38
N ILE A 112 25.71 -6.09 23.37
CA ILE A 112 26.86 -6.94 23.00
C ILE A 112 28.06 -6.07 22.60
N LEU A 113 27.85 -5.08 21.72
CA LEU A 113 28.93 -4.19 21.28
C LEU A 113 29.51 -3.37 22.43
N LYS A 114 28.67 -2.91 23.37
CA LYS A 114 29.12 -2.21 24.57
C LYS A 114 30.00 -3.12 25.44
N GLN A 115 29.56 -4.36 25.69
CA GLN A 115 30.32 -5.32 26.47
C GLN A 115 31.68 -5.64 25.83
N GLN A 116 31.73 -5.83 24.50
CA GLN A 116 32.97 -6.02 23.77
C GLN A 116 33.89 -4.79 23.83
N ASN A 117 33.32 -3.58 23.80
CA ASN A 117 34.10 -2.35 23.92
C ASN A 117 34.72 -2.22 25.33
N ASP A 118 33.94 -2.51 26.36
CA ASP A 118 34.40 -2.46 27.75
C ASP A 118 35.50 -3.51 28.00
N GLU A 119 35.35 -4.72 27.47
CA GLU A 119 36.36 -5.79 27.56
C GLU A 119 37.67 -5.40 26.84
N LEU A 120 37.59 -4.87 25.62
CA LEU A 120 38.76 -4.37 24.88
C LEU A 120 39.46 -3.22 25.62
N ARG A 121 38.70 -2.31 26.23
CA ARG A 121 39.26 -1.22 27.06
C ARG A 121 40.02 -1.79 28.25
N SER A 122 39.46 -2.78 28.95
CA SER A 122 40.13 -3.45 30.08
C SER A 122 41.42 -4.15 29.64
N GLN A 123 41.40 -4.87 28.51
CA GLN A 123 42.60 -5.53 27.97
C GLN A 123 43.69 -4.50 27.59
N LEU A 124 43.31 -3.35 27.02
CA LEU A 124 44.25 -2.27 26.71
C LEU A 124 44.86 -1.63 27.96
N MET A 125 44.08 -1.44 29.02
CA MET A 125 44.58 -0.93 30.32
C MET A 125 45.60 -1.91 30.92
N GLN A 126 45.28 -3.20 31.00
CA GLN A 126 46.20 -4.22 31.53
C GLN A 126 47.50 -4.33 30.71
N ARG A 127 47.43 -4.19 29.38
CA ARG A 127 48.64 -4.14 28.53
C ARG A 127 49.47 -2.89 28.76
N LYS A 128 48.85 -1.74 29.06
CA LYS A 128 49.60 -0.52 29.40
C LYS A 128 50.32 -0.61 30.74
N GLU A 129 49.76 -1.35 31.71
CA GLU A 129 50.40 -1.57 33.02
C GLU A 129 51.55 -2.58 32.96
N THR A 130 51.55 -3.50 31.99
CA THR A 130 52.60 -4.53 31.83
C THR A 130 53.74 -4.10 30.90
N VAL A 131 53.58 -3.02 30.14
CA VAL A 131 54.64 -2.46 29.31
C VAL A 131 55.33 -1.35 30.10
N GLN A 132 56.53 -1.65 30.65
CA GLN A 132 57.45 -0.58 31.04
C GLN A 132 57.61 0.37 29.83
N PRO A 133 57.61 1.70 30.04
CA PRO A 133 57.76 2.65 28.95
C PRO A 133 59.15 2.50 28.34
N GLN A 134 59.29 1.63 27.34
CA GLN A 134 60.38 1.68 26.39
C GLN A 134 60.20 2.98 25.61
N PRO A 135 61.13 3.95 25.72
CA PRO A 135 61.01 5.20 25.00
C PRO A 135 60.97 4.88 23.51
N SER A 136 59.87 5.27 22.86
CA SER A 136 59.77 5.13 21.41
C SER A 136 60.91 5.93 20.77
N PRO A 137 61.57 5.44 19.70
CA PRO A 137 62.62 6.21 19.00
C PRO A 137 62.10 7.52 18.42
N TYR A 138 60.77 7.69 18.35
CA TYR A 138 60.10 8.86 17.82
C TYR A 138 59.74 9.90 18.91
N ASP A 139 59.73 9.51 20.19
CA ASP A 139 59.41 10.44 21.30
C ASP A 139 60.56 11.42 21.59
N ARG A 140 61.80 11.09 21.20
CA ARG A 140 62.95 11.99 21.38
C ARG A 140 62.96 13.20 20.44
N ARG A 141 62.12 13.24 19.40
CA ARG A 141 62.08 14.41 18.48
C ARG A 141 61.05 15.46 18.85
N ILE A 142 60.20 15.19 19.85
CA ILE A 142 59.13 16.11 20.27
C ILE A 142 59.40 16.64 21.69
N LEU A 143 60.68 16.86 22.06
CA LEU A 143 61.04 17.51 23.32
C LEU A 143 61.65 18.91 23.18
N ASP A 144 62.01 19.35 21.97
CA ASP A 144 62.67 20.65 21.75
C ASP A 144 61.73 21.77 21.25
N SER A 145 60.41 21.58 21.33
CA SER A 145 59.44 22.63 21.00
C SER A 145 58.44 22.88 22.13
N THR A 146 58.97 23.36 23.25
CA THR A 146 58.30 24.10 24.34
C THR A 146 57.11 23.46 25.10
N PRO A 147 57.05 23.66 26.44
CA PRO A 147 56.04 23.07 27.31
C PRO A 147 54.80 23.97 27.42
N ARG A 148 53.61 23.38 27.64
CA ARG A 148 52.62 23.85 28.64
C ARG A 148 51.27 23.11 28.54
N ASN A 149 50.85 22.59 29.70
CA ASN A 149 49.47 22.52 30.19
C ASN A 149 48.44 21.74 29.35
N PHE A 150 48.46 20.41 29.45
CA PHE A 150 47.24 19.59 29.26
C PHE A 150 46.39 19.61 30.55
N CYS A 151 46.00 20.80 30.99
CA CYS A 151 44.95 20.96 31.98
C CYS A 151 44.35 22.36 31.80
N GLN A 152 43.03 22.41 31.60
CA GLN A 152 42.15 23.58 31.43
C GLN A 152 42.01 24.13 29.99
N GLN A 153 41.03 23.61 29.23
CA GLN A 153 39.74 24.27 29.02
C GLN A 153 38.78 23.43 28.14
N PRO A 154 37.46 23.60 28.27
CA PRO A 154 36.45 22.90 27.48
C PRO A 154 35.89 23.81 26.37
N GLU A 155 36.27 23.63 25.11
CA GLU A 155 35.58 24.31 24.00
C GLU A 155 35.48 23.44 22.75
N GLU A 156 34.22 23.25 22.33
CA GLU A 156 33.72 22.95 20.99
C GLU A 156 34.75 22.52 19.93
N ALA A 157 34.77 21.22 19.62
CA ALA A 157 35.38 20.72 18.40
C ALA A 157 34.58 21.21 17.18
N LYS A 158 34.88 22.44 16.71
CA LYS A 158 34.48 22.94 15.40
C LYS A 158 35.17 22.08 14.34
N TYR A 159 34.37 21.28 13.61
CA TYR A 159 34.84 20.57 12.42
C TYR A 159 35.43 21.58 11.43
N SER A 160 36.73 21.49 11.19
CA SER A 160 37.44 22.22 10.16
C SER A 160 37.04 21.68 8.78
N THR A 161 36.17 22.40 8.07
CA THR A 161 35.97 22.20 6.64
C THR A 161 37.26 22.58 5.90
N PRO A 162 37.78 21.73 4.99
CA PRO A 162 38.95 22.11 4.19
C PRO A 162 38.59 23.29 3.27
N ARG A 163 39.21 24.45 3.50
CA ARG A 163 39.17 25.57 2.54
C ARG A 163 40.07 25.23 1.37
N GLY A 164 39.45 24.80 0.27
CA GLY A 164 40.10 24.59 -1.02
C GLY A 164 39.16 23.83 -1.93
N MET A 165 38.55 24.49 -2.91
CA MET A 165 37.80 23.81 -3.95
C MET A 165 38.75 22.89 -4.71
N ARG A 166 38.70 21.58 -4.42
CA ARG A 166 39.17 20.59 -5.38
C ARG A 166 38.19 20.63 -6.57
N PRO A 167 38.66 20.76 -7.81
CA PRO A 167 37.78 20.63 -8.96
C PRO A 167 37.13 19.24 -8.91
N VAL A 168 35.80 19.23 -8.86
CA VAL A 168 35.01 18.01 -9.00
C VAL A 168 35.23 17.53 -10.44
N ILE A 169 35.95 16.42 -10.60
CA ILE A 169 36.02 15.72 -11.89
C ILE A 169 34.59 15.28 -12.20
N PRO A 170 33.99 15.67 -13.34
CA PRO A 170 32.66 15.21 -13.69
C PRO A 170 32.69 13.68 -13.78
N LEU A 171 31.95 13.02 -12.89
CA LEU A 171 31.66 11.59 -13.06
C LEU A 171 31.03 11.42 -14.44
N GLN A 172 31.62 10.56 -15.25
CA GLN A 172 31.17 10.29 -16.61
C GLN A 172 29.66 10.01 -16.64
N LYS A 173 29.01 10.42 -17.74
CA LYS A 173 27.56 10.39 -18.01
C LYS A 173 26.87 9.01 -17.90
N ASN A 174 27.54 7.97 -17.38
CA ASN A 174 27.05 6.59 -17.34
C ASN A 174 26.61 6.12 -15.93
N HIS A 175 26.48 7.01 -14.95
CA HIS A 175 25.81 6.63 -13.71
C HIS A 175 24.29 6.61 -13.91
N LYS A 176 23.75 5.39 -14.01
CA LYS A 176 22.29 5.13 -13.93
C LYS A 176 21.73 5.87 -12.72
N LYS A 177 20.65 6.61 -12.94
CA LYS A 177 19.99 7.39 -11.88
C LYS A 177 19.57 6.42 -10.76
N PRO A 178 19.51 6.87 -9.48
CA PRO A 178 19.21 5.98 -8.34
C PRO A 178 17.88 5.22 -8.44
N PHE A 179 17.00 5.59 -9.37
CA PHE A 179 15.70 4.96 -9.61
C PHE A 179 15.65 4.07 -10.87
N GLU A 180 16.75 3.90 -11.57
CA GLU A 180 16.87 3.03 -12.77
C GLU A 180 17.47 1.65 -12.44
N HIS A 181 17.35 1.21 -11.18
CA HIS A 181 17.68 -0.15 -10.79
C HIS A 181 16.50 -1.07 -11.14
N GLU A 182 16.76 -2.18 -11.84
CA GLU A 182 15.74 -3.11 -12.34
C GLU A 182 14.81 -3.68 -11.25
N GLY A 183 15.25 -3.65 -9.99
CA GLY A 183 14.42 -4.03 -8.85
C GLY A 183 13.28 -3.05 -8.54
N PHE A 184 13.42 -1.76 -8.87
CA PHE A 184 12.42 -0.73 -8.57
C PHE A 184 11.32 -0.63 -9.64
N SER A 185 11.67 -0.87 -10.90
CA SER A 185 10.72 -0.84 -12.03
C SER A 185 9.81 -2.08 -12.09
N ASN A 186 10.20 -3.19 -11.47
CA ASN A 186 9.35 -4.39 -11.38
C ASN A 186 8.24 -4.26 -10.32
N PHE A 187 8.31 -3.31 -9.39
CA PHE A 187 7.30 -3.12 -8.35
C PHE A 187 6.00 -2.52 -8.88
N PHE A 188 6.05 -1.77 -9.98
CA PHE A 188 4.90 -1.06 -10.56
C PHE A 188 4.36 -1.67 -11.86
N LYS A 189 4.91 -2.81 -12.31
CA LYS A 189 4.45 -3.48 -13.54
C LYS A 189 3.24 -4.40 -13.34
N TYR A 190 2.81 -4.61 -12.10
CA TYR A 190 1.70 -5.51 -11.75
C TYR A 190 0.55 -4.81 -11.00
N THR A 191 0.43 -3.50 -11.14
CA THR A 191 -0.76 -2.71 -10.77
C THR A 191 -1.40 -2.16 -12.02
#